data_AF-A0A0B1S960-F1
#
_entry.id   AF-A0A0B1S960-F1
#
_cell.length_a   1.000
_cell.length_b   1.000
_cell.length_c   1.000
_cell.angle_alpha   90.00
_cell.angle_beta   90.00
_cell.angle_gamma   90.00
#
_symmetry.space_group_name_H-M   'P 1'
#
loop_
_entity.id
_entity.type
_entity.pdbx_description
1 polymer ?
#
loop_
_entity_poly.entity_id
_entity_poly.type
_entity_poly.pdbx_seq_one_letter_code
_entity_poly.pdbx_strand_id
1 'polypeptide(L)'
;MGWGVKKITFVDNSSVSYSNPVRQSLSEFEDARESRGKAETAAAALRRIYPSIDSEAVRLTVPMPGHTLSSSEEAAVERDVALVDDLVASHDVIFLALDSREARWLPTVLATKHGKVSLSSKNILQ
;
A
#
# COMPACT_ATOMS: atom_id res chain seq x y z
N MET A 1 14.98 6.69 -0.21
CA MET A 1 16.43 6.42 -0.34
C MET A 1 17.34 7.60 -0.07
N GLY A 2 17.17 8.75 -0.74
CA GLY A 2 18.07 9.91 -0.55
C GLY A 2 18.20 10.46 0.88
N TRP A 3 17.33 9.99 1.79
CA TRP A 3 17.33 10.28 3.23
C TRP A 3 17.70 9.07 4.11
N GLY A 4 18.27 8.00 3.54
CA GLY A 4 18.77 6.85 4.29
C GLY A 4 17.74 5.79 4.71
N VAL A 5 16.47 5.90 4.28
CA VAL A 5 15.44 4.85 4.52
C VAL A 5 15.88 3.52 3.88
N LYS A 6 15.88 2.45 4.67
CA LYS A 6 16.34 1.10 4.27
C LYS A 6 15.22 0.08 4.05
N LYS A 7 14.09 0.19 4.75
CA LYS A 7 12.94 -0.71 4.64
C LYS A 7 11.70 0.02 4.12
N ILE A 8 11.04 -0.50 3.08
CA ILE A 8 9.78 0.01 2.53
C ILE A 8 8.87 -1.14 2.13
N THR A 9 7.70 -1.24 2.74
CA THR A 9 6.65 -2.20 2.35
C THR A 9 5.50 -1.47 1.65
N PHE A 10 5.19 -1.89 0.43
CA PHE A 10 4.05 -1.36 -0.34
C PHE A 10 2.81 -2.21 -0.10
N VAL A 11 1.65 -1.56 0.00
CA VAL A 11 0.34 -2.22 0.16
C VAL A 11 -0.62 -1.68 -0.90
N ASP A 12 -1.04 -2.53 -1.83
CA ASP A 12 -2.00 -2.19 -2.89
C ASP A 12 -2.59 -3.49 -3.47
N ASN A 13 -3.88 -3.54 -3.79
CA ASN A 13 -4.52 -4.71 -4.41
C ASN A 13 -4.70 -4.60 -5.94
N SER A 14 -4.47 -3.42 -6.50
CA SER A 14 -4.70 -3.12 -7.90
C SER A 14 -3.51 -3.51 -8.79
N SER A 15 -3.81 -3.67 -10.07
CA SER A 15 -2.81 -3.86 -11.12
C SER A 15 -2.44 -2.53 -11.78
N VAL A 16 -1.24 -2.46 -12.35
CA VAL A 16 -0.77 -1.34 -13.17
C VAL A 16 -1.63 -1.28 -14.43
N SER A 17 -2.18 -0.10 -14.72
CA SER A 17 -2.91 0.20 -15.95
C SER A 17 -2.08 1.06 -16.91
N TYR A 18 -2.47 1.14 -18.19
CA TYR A 18 -1.73 1.91 -19.20
C TYR A 18 -1.57 3.40 -18.89
N SER A 19 -2.44 3.98 -18.05
CA SER A 19 -2.32 5.38 -17.64
C SER A 19 -1.36 5.59 -16.46
N ASN A 20 -0.94 4.53 -15.77
CA ASN A 20 -0.10 4.64 -14.58
C ASN A 20 1.36 5.01 -14.87
N PRO A 21 2.08 4.44 -15.87
CA PRO A 21 3.51 4.73 -16.06
C PRO A 21 3.86 6.20 -16.24
N VAL A 22 2.95 7.01 -16.79
CA VAL A 22 3.15 8.45 -16.99
C VAL A 22 2.91 9.30 -15.73
N ARG A 23 2.31 8.72 -14.68
CA ARG A 23 1.94 9.38 -13.41
C ARG A 23 2.59 8.74 -12.17
N GLN A 24 3.00 7.48 -12.28
CA GLN A 24 3.53 6.65 -11.20
C GLN A 24 4.92 6.17 -11.59
N SER A 25 5.94 6.88 -11.08
CA SER A 25 7.35 6.75 -11.51
C SER A 25 8.01 5.38 -11.26
N LEU A 26 7.34 4.48 -10.54
CA LEU A 26 7.83 3.13 -10.26
C LEU A 26 7.19 2.06 -11.16
N SER A 27 6.42 2.45 -12.18
CA SER A 27 5.80 1.55 -13.14
C SER A 27 6.20 1.90 -14.57
N GLU A 28 6.36 0.88 -15.41
CA GLU A 28 6.71 1.01 -16.83
C GLU A 28 5.57 0.49 -17.72
N PHE A 29 5.64 0.80 -19.03
CA PHE A 29 4.63 0.36 -20.00
C PHE A 29 4.45 -1.18 -20.01
N GLU A 30 5.56 -1.91 -19.84
CA GLU A 30 5.54 -3.37 -19.80
C GLU A 30 4.75 -3.90 -18.60
N ASP A 31 4.83 -3.26 -17.44
CA ASP A 31 4.08 -3.67 -16.25
C ASP A 31 2.56 -3.52 -16.46
N ALA A 32 2.15 -2.48 -17.21
CA ALA A 32 0.76 -2.31 -17.63
C ALA A 32 0.33 -3.38 -18.65
N ARG A 33 1.19 -3.70 -19.62
CA ARG A 33 0.92 -4.72 -20.63
C ARG A 33 0.69 -6.10 -20.01
N GLU A 34 1.47 -6.42 -18.98
CA GLU A 34 1.37 -7.68 -18.23
C GLU A 34 0.36 -7.63 -17.06
N SER A 35 -0.29 -6.48 -16.82
CA SER A 35 -1.23 -6.29 -15.70
C SER A 35 -0.65 -6.66 -14.33
N ARG A 36 0.64 -6.35 -14.12
CA ARG A 36 1.36 -6.66 -12.87
C ARG A 36 0.74 -5.91 -11.70
N GLY A 37 0.84 -6.48 -10.49
CA GLY A 37 0.37 -5.84 -9.27
C GLY A 37 1.18 -4.57 -8.96
N LYS A 38 0.52 -3.50 -8.50
CA LYS A 38 1.19 -2.22 -8.26
C LYS A 38 2.21 -2.29 -7.13
N ALA A 39 1.86 -2.96 -6.02
CA ALA A 39 2.75 -3.09 -4.87
C ALA A 39 4.03 -3.85 -5.25
N GLU A 40 3.88 -4.95 -5.97
CA GLU A 40 4.97 -5.81 -6.42
C GLU A 40 5.86 -5.08 -7.43
N THR A 41 5.25 -4.36 -8.38
CA THR A 41 5.95 -3.53 -9.36
C THR A 41 6.77 -2.45 -8.66
N ALA A 42 6.19 -1.74 -7.69
CA ALA A 42 6.89 -0.71 -6.93
C ALA A 42 8.08 -1.27 -6.13
N ALA A 43 7.90 -2.40 -5.45
CA ALA A 43 8.96 -3.04 -4.70
C ALA A 43 10.11 -3.55 -5.61
N ALA A 44 9.76 -4.13 -6.76
CA ALA A 44 10.73 -4.55 -7.76
C ALA A 44 11.51 -3.36 -8.34
N ALA A 45 10.82 -2.27 -8.68
CA ALA A 45 11.44 -1.05 -9.17
C ALA A 45 12.40 -0.44 -8.13
N LEU A 46 12.03 -0.40 -6.85
CA LEU A 46 12.94 0.08 -5.80
C LEU A 46 14.21 -0.77 -5.69
N ARG A 47 14.09 -2.11 -5.71
CA ARG A 47 15.26 -3.01 -5.69
C ARG A 47 16.12 -2.86 -6.95
N ARG A 48 15.51 -2.61 -8.10
CA ARG A 48 16.24 -2.32 -9.35
C ARG A 48 17.03 -1.02 -9.25
N ILE A 49 16.47 0.01 -8.63
CA ILE A 49 17.10 1.33 -8.44
C ILE A 49 18.18 1.28 -7.35
N TYR A 50 17.96 0.53 -6.27
CA TYR A 50 18.89 0.38 -5.15
C TYR A 50 18.85 -1.04 -4.59
N PRO A 51 19.76 -1.91 -5.04
CA PRO A 51 19.73 -3.33 -4.72
C PRO A 51 19.80 -3.65 -3.22
N SER A 52 20.35 -2.76 -2.40
CA SER A 52 20.47 -2.96 -0.95
C SER A 52 19.25 -2.51 -0.14
N ILE A 53 18.19 -2.01 -0.78
CA ILE A 53 16.94 -1.71 -0.09
C ILE A 53 16.21 -2.99 0.30
N ASP A 54 15.72 -3.04 1.53
CA ASP A 54 14.72 -4.01 1.93
C ASP A 54 13.34 -3.50 1.47
N SER A 55 12.87 -3.98 0.33
CA SER A 55 11.55 -3.60 -0.17
C SER A 55 10.65 -4.81 -0.33
N GLU A 56 9.45 -4.72 0.22
CA GLU A 56 8.44 -5.78 0.24
C GLU A 56 7.14 -5.25 -0.37
N ALA A 57 6.26 -6.18 -0.76
CA ALA A 57 4.95 -5.87 -1.32
C ALA A 57 3.91 -6.80 -0.70
N VAL A 58 2.77 -6.23 -0.35
CA VAL A 58 1.61 -6.97 0.15
C VAL A 58 0.41 -6.62 -0.70
N ARG A 59 -0.16 -7.64 -1.35
CA ARG A 59 -1.38 -7.48 -2.14
C ARG A 59 -2.60 -7.61 -1.24
N LEU A 60 -3.17 -6.47 -0.86
CA LEU A 60 -4.19 -6.38 0.19
C LEU A 60 -5.14 -5.22 -0.08
N THR A 61 -6.44 -5.48 0.05
CA THR A 61 -7.46 -4.41 0.05
C THR A 61 -7.58 -3.89 1.47
N VAL A 62 -7.41 -2.59 1.68
CA VAL A 62 -7.71 -1.99 2.98
C VAL A 62 -9.23 -1.92 3.17
N PRO A 63 -9.82 -2.58 4.18
CA PRO A 63 -11.26 -2.55 4.39
C PRO A 63 -11.76 -1.13 4.66
N MET A 64 -12.76 -0.71 3.90
CA MET A 64 -13.37 0.62 3.99
C MET A 64 -14.64 0.57 4.83
N PRO A 65 -14.83 1.49 5.79
CA PRO A 65 -16.07 1.56 6.54
C PRO A 65 -17.26 1.88 5.61
N GLY A 66 -18.45 1.38 5.96
CA GLY A 66 -19.69 1.64 5.23
C GLY A 66 -20.01 0.65 4.09
N HIS A 67 -19.11 -0.29 3.78
CA HIS A 67 -19.43 -1.41 2.89
C HIS A 67 -20.12 -2.54 3.65
N THR A 68 -21.22 -3.04 3.10
CA THR A 68 -21.91 -4.22 3.62
C THR A 68 -21.10 -5.47 3.27
N LEU A 69 -20.91 -6.35 4.25
CA LEU A 69 -20.24 -7.63 4.08
C LEU A 69 -21.27 -8.75 4.03
N SER A 70 -21.09 -9.70 3.11
CA SER A 70 -21.75 -11.00 3.20
C SER A 70 -21.05 -11.88 4.25
N SER A 71 -21.76 -12.87 4.79
CA SER A 71 -21.17 -13.83 5.74
C SER A 71 -19.98 -14.61 5.16
N SER A 72 -19.88 -14.76 3.83
CA SER A 72 -18.72 -15.35 3.16
C SER A 72 -17.49 -14.44 3.13
N GLU A 73 -17.66 -13.13 3.29
CA GLU A 73 -16.57 -12.14 3.23
C GLU A 73 -16.02 -11.78 4.61
N GLU A 74 -16.80 -11.96 5.68
CA GLU A 74 -16.43 -11.60 7.06
C GLU A 74 -15.06 -12.18 7.45
N ALA A 75 -14.86 -13.48 7.29
CA ALA A 75 -13.60 -14.14 7.62
C ALA A 75 -12.41 -13.68 6.75
N ALA A 76 -12.66 -13.17 5.55
CA ALA A 76 -11.62 -12.58 4.71
C ALA A 76 -11.26 -11.17 5.20
N VAL A 77 -12.26 -10.36 5.50
CA VAL A 77 -12.06 -9.01 6.03
C VAL A 77 -11.37 -9.04 7.39
N GLU A 78 -11.72 -9.97 8.28
CA GLU A 78 -11.02 -10.13 9.57
C GLU A 78 -9.53 -10.41 9.37
N ARG A 79 -9.18 -11.30 8.43
CA ARG A 79 -7.77 -11.58 8.09
C ARG A 79 -7.07 -10.36 7.52
N ASP A 80 -7.75 -9.61 6.64
CA ASP A 80 -7.20 -8.40 6.03
C ASP A 80 -6.99 -7.30 7.08
N VAL A 81 -7.94 -7.11 8.00
CA VAL A 81 -7.80 -6.18 9.14
C VAL A 81 -6.61 -6.57 10.02
N ALA A 82 -6.47 -7.86 10.36
CA ALA A 82 -5.36 -8.34 11.17
C ALA A 82 -4.01 -8.09 10.47
N LEU A 83 -3.94 -8.33 9.15
CA LEU A 83 -2.73 -8.07 8.38
C LEU A 83 -2.38 -6.58 8.30
N VAL A 84 -3.37 -5.67 8.16
CA VAL A 84 -3.12 -4.23 8.25
C VAL A 84 -2.61 -3.86 9.65
N ASP A 85 -3.18 -4.42 10.71
CA ASP A 85 -2.76 -4.18 12.10
C ASP A 85 -1.30 -4.58 12.31
N ASP A 86 -0.90 -5.77 11.86
CA ASP A 86 0.48 -6.26 11.94
C ASP A 86 1.46 -5.40 11.14
N LEU A 87 1.08 -4.99 9.92
CA LEU A 87 1.89 -4.10 9.09
C LEU A 87 2.08 -2.73 9.76
N VAL A 88 1.02 -2.16 10.34
CA VAL A 88 1.11 -0.88 11.06
C VAL A 88 1.96 -1.02 12.33
N ALA A 89 1.78 -2.10 13.09
CA ALA A 89 2.56 -2.35 14.32
C ALA A 89 4.06 -2.51 14.03
N SER A 90 4.40 -3.19 12.93
CA SER A 90 5.79 -3.51 12.55
C SER A 90 6.55 -2.37 11.88
N HIS A 91 5.88 -1.31 11.43
CA HIS A 91 6.52 -0.16 10.78
C HIS A 91 6.56 1.07 11.70
N ASP A 92 7.56 1.93 11.52
CA ASP A 92 7.72 3.14 12.35
C ASP A 92 6.87 4.31 11.86
N VAL A 93 6.71 4.43 10.53
CA VAL A 93 5.99 5.53 9.87
C VAL A 93 5.07 4.95 8.80
N ILE A 94 3.83 5.41 8.79
CA ILE A 94 2.78 4.95 7.88
C ILE A 94 2.43 6.07 6.89
N PHE A 95 2.66 5.85 5.59
CA PHE A 95 2.23 6.78 4.54
C PHE A 95 0.87 6.36 3.99
N LEU A 96 -0.13 7.23 4.14
CA LEU A 96 -1.50 7.00 3.67
C LEU A 96 -1.69 7.63 2.29
N ALA A 97 -1.15 6.97 1.27
CA ALA A 97 -1.30 7.34 -0.14
C ALA A 97 -2.53 6.67 -0.80
N LEU A 98 -3.66 6.66 -0.08
CA LEU A 98 -4.91 6.03 -0.53
C LEU A 98 -5.82 7.05 -1.21
N ASP A 99 -6.64 6.59 -2.15
CA ASP A 99 -7.48 7.41 -3.03
C ASP A 99 -8.72 8.02 -2.34
N SER A 100 -9.31 7.32 -1.37
CA SER A 100 -10.51 7.75 -0.66
C SER A 100 -10.25 8.14 0.80
N ARG A 101 -11.22 8.83 1.42
CA ARG A 101 -11.14 9.15 2.87
C ARG A 101 -11.42 7.90 3.70
N GLU A 102 -12.34 7.07 3.20
CA GLU A 102 -12.83 5.85 3.77
C GLU A 102 -11.70 4.83 3.92
N ALA A 103 -10.88 4.64 2.88
CA ALA A 103 -9.73 3.74 2.91
C ALA A 103 -8.66 4.18 3.93
N ARG A 104 -8.53 5.48 4.18
CA ARG A 104 -7.56 6.01 5.16
C ARG A 104 -7.99 5.80 6.60
N TRP A 105 -9.28 5.52 6.86
CA TRP A 105 -9.82 5.45 8.22
C TRP A 105 -9.13 4.35 9.04
N LEU A 106 -9.16 3.10 8.56
CA LEU A 106 -8.64 1.96 9.32
C LEU A 106 -7.14 2.11 9.63
N PRO A 107 -6.25 2.38 8.66
CA PRO A 107 -4.83 2.58 8.96
C PRO A 107 -4.55 3.76 9.90
N THR A 108 -5.36 4.83 9.86
CA THR A 108 -5.20 5.98 10.77
C THR A 108 -5.53 5.58 12.21
N VAL A 109 -6.63 4.84 12.41
CA VAL A 109 -7.03 4.34 13.73
C VAL A 109 -5.98 3.39 14.29
N LEU A 110 -5.49 2.45 13.47
CA LEU A 110 -4.46 1.50 13.89
C LEU A 110 -3.12 2.18 14.19
N ALA A 111 -2.73 3.18 13.39
CA ALA A 111 -1.52 3.96 13.68
C ALA A 111 -1.64 4.69 15.03
N THR A 112 -2.81 5.27 15.32
CA THR A 112 -3.08 5.91 16.62
C THR A 112 -3.03 4.89 17.76
N LYS A 113 -3.66 3.71 17.59
CA LYS A 113 -3.64 2.60 18.56
C LYS A 113 -2.21 2.18 18.91
N HIS A 114 -1.32 2.10 17.93
CA HIS A 114 0.07 1.67 18.10
C HIS A 114 1.06 2.82 18.38
N GLY A 115 0.58 4.06 18.52
CA GLY A 115 1.44 5.23 18.73
C GLY A 115 2.38 5.52 17.55
N LYS A 116 1.98 5.17 16.32
CA LYS A 116 2.76 5.35 15.09
C LYS A 116 2.47 6.69 14.43
N VAL A 117 3.47 7.25 13.75
CA VAL A 117 3.30 8.45 12.95
C VAL A 117 2.63 8.07 11.63
N SER A 118 1.44 8.61 11.36
CA SER A 118 0.77 8.49 10.06
C SER A 118 0.82 9.80 9.28
N LEU A 119 1.27 9.75 8.04
CA LEU A 119 1.32 10.89 7.13
C LEU A 119 0.30 10.71 6.02
N SER A 120 -0.70 11.58 5.98
CA SER A 120 -1.76 11.56 4.97
C SER A 120 -1.45 12.54 3.85
N SER A 121 -1.58 12.09 2.61
CA SER A 121 -1.42 12.95 1.43
C SER A 121 -2.68 12.88 0.57
N LYS A 122 -3.12 14.01 0.00
CA LYS A 122 -4.23 14.06 -0.95
C LYS A 122 -3.79 14.00 -2.42
N ASN A 123 -2.50 14.22 -2.71
CA ASN A 123 -1.99 14.47 -4.07
C ASN A 123 -0.61 13.85 -4.30
N ILE A 124 -0.48 12.52 -4.32
CA ILE A 124 0.80 11.92 -4.76
C ILE A 124 0.69 11.18 -6.10
N LEU A 125 -0.47 10.63 -6.52
CA LEU A 125 -0.52 9.81 -7.75
C LEU A 125 -1.88 9.78 -8.48
N GLN A 126 -2.57 10.92 -8.68
CA GLN A 126 -3.67 11.00 -9.65
C GLN A 126 -3.23 11.63 -10.97
#